data_AF-A0A954FPS1-F1
#
_entry.id   AF-A0A954FPS1-F1
#
_cell.length_a   1.000
_cell.length_b   1.000
_cell.length_c   1.000
_cell.angle_alpha   90.00
_cell.angle_beta   90.00
_cell.angle_gamma   90.00
#
_symmetry.space_group_name_H-M   'P 1'
#
loop_
_entity.id
_entity.type
_entity.pdbx_description
1 polymer ?
#
loop_
_entity_poly.entity_id
_entity_poly.type
_entity_poly.pdbx_seq_one_letter_code
_entity_poly.pdbx_strand_id
1 'polypeptide(L)'
;MAFEPQRFIHAANLRLDVPVSVQTTEAITDELRFAFEDATLHAFEEVIDASIRHDVDFLLLSGNVFIEADRSLRARLALLKGVRRLAEHDIQVFVLPGDSDPPEAWRGIPEMPDNVVVCYSSNPEPEELYVKDRLATTISSSIWFGEADAFGIQVIAKVTDGIQPFRIGVVSKSKYEESRRMAAMAASASDETLSASVSNLTSGEQLTESDSGESEDQSTRVWRSIDVEQGELPRKLDSGRRSIKRSVETLESGPADAHPSLDPGFMRYVDEMLHEGKLNFLALTGELGRTTLWRDEGVVHCPGTTQPRSQMEASGGACSLVEVSASGEVRISSVDSSSVDWKQIEVKVASHTNLSSILQQMKTLLLAQKPGAADRIWSVQWILRGALPVLQELARNDLDIAAAVELDELKHTGRTIRLLHDIRSLPNAWPTGDPPTGLADQFQQIVARPRVLTDDALQTLIDTNQELSAGWRQRMTALLPSIDPEQILARLRTDGATWFAPDFGVTGEHEDEESGIDETDSEIADGQEVERAELSDDGDDSAEVDAEYHDDESGDESDD
;
A
#
# COMPACT_ATOMS: atom_id res chain seq x y z
N MET A 1 25.94 -27.93 -14.11
CA MET A 1 26.60 -26.81 -14.82
C MET A 1 26.70 -25.65 -13.83
N ALA A 2 27.70 -24.79 -13.95
CA ALA A 2 27.97 -23.72 -12.99
C ALA A 2 27.49 -22.35 -13.52
N PHE A 3 27.31 -21.41 -12.61
CA PHE A 3 27.06 -19.99 -12.89
C PHE A 3 28.23 -19.14 -12.38
N GLU A 4 28.42 -17.95 -12.93
CA GLU A 4 29.31 -16.95 -12.32
C GLU A 4 28.59 -16.39 -11.08
N PRO A 5 29.21 -16.42 -9.88
CA PRO A 5 28.64 -15.78 -8.70
C PRO A 5 28.48 -14.29 -8.94
N GLN A 6 27.31 -13.75 -8.59
CA GLN A 6 26.98 -12.34 -8.85
C GLN A 6 25.96 -11.82 -7.85
N ARG A 7 25.86 -10.50 -7.78
CA ARG A 7 24.94 -9.76 -6.94
C ARG A 7 24.30 -8.64 -7.73
N PHE A 8 23.02 -8.40 -7.51
CA PHE A 8 22.33 -7.25 -8.07
C PHE A 8 21.30 -6.69 -7.12
N ILE A 9 21.03 -5.38 -7.24
CA ILE A 9 19.85 -4.78 -6.64
C ILE A 9 18.71 -4.83 -7.65
N HIS A 10 17.54 -5.26 -7.21
CA HIS A 10 16.30 -5.18 -7.96
C HIS A 10 15.39 -4.14 -7.31
N ALA A 11 15.09 -3.06 -8.04
CA ALA A 11 14.18 -2.00 -7.62
C ALA A 11 13.08 -1.78 -8.68
N ALA A 12 11.89 -1.37 -8.24
CA ALA A 12 10.74 -1.12 -9.10
C ALA A 12 9.88 0.01 -8.52
N ASN A 13 9.00 0.56 -9.35
CA ASN A 13 7.99 1.55 -8.93
C ASN A 13 8.58 2.72 -8.12
N LEU A 14 9.72 3.24 -8.56
CA LEU A 14 10.41 4.35 -7.89
C LEU A 14 9.57 5.61 -7.93
N ARG A 15 8.88 5.85 -9.06
CA ARG A 15 8.00 7.00 -9.29
C ARG A 15 8.66 8.30 -8.82
N LEU A 16 9.88 8.54 -9.32
CA LEU A 16 10.71 9.66 -8.93
C LEU A 16 9.95 10.99 -9.04
N ASP A 17 10.12 11.84 -8.03
CA ASP A 17 9.50 13.17 -7.92
C ASP A 17 7.96 13.15 -7.78
N VAL A 18 7.37 11.99 -7.48
CA VAL A 18 5.97 11.90 -7.07
C VAL A 18 5.90 12.02 -5.55
N PRO A 19 5.25 13.06 -4.98
CA PRO A 19 5.25 13.29 -3.55
C PRO A 19 4.54 12.18 -2.76
N VAL A 20 4.99 12.04 -1.51
CA VAL A 20 4.28 11.28 -0.48
C VAL A 20 3.07 12.07 0.01
N SER A 21 1.92 11.39 0.15
CA SER A 21 0.72 11.94 0.76
C SER A 21 0.54 11.37 2.16
N VAL A 22 0.46 12.26 3.15
CA VAL A 22 0.17 11.90 4.55
C VAL A 22 -1.13 12.56 4.98
N GLN A 23 -1.90 11.82 5.78
CA GLN A 23 -3.02 12.39 6.53
C GLN A 23 -2.50 12.74 7.91
N THR A 24 -2.63 14.00 8.30
CA THR A 24 -2.26 14.47 9.63
C THR A 24 -3.19 15.61 10.03
N THR A 25 -3.51 15.68 11.32
CA THR A 25 -4.24 16.81 11.92
C THR A 25 -3.31 17.99 12.21
N GLU A 26 -2.01 17.79 12.13
CA GLU A 26 -0.99 18.80 12.40
C GLU A 26 -0.74 19.71 11.19
N ALA A 27 -0.38 20.97 11.47
CA ALA A 27 0.06 21.88 10.43
C ALA A 27 1.43 21.43 9.89
N ILE A 28 1.46 21.03 8.62
CA ILE A 28 2.70 20.61 7.96
C ILE A 28 3.61 21.82 7.77
N THR A 29 4.79 21.78 8.39
CA THR A 29 5.83 22.80 8.20
C THR A 29 6.41 22.72 6.79
N ASP A 30 7.01 23.81 6.30
CA ASP A 30 7.68 23.81 4.99
C ASP A 30 8.76 22.72 4.91
N GLU A 31 9.50 22.50 6.00
CA GLU A 31 10.53 21.46 6.11
C GLU A 31 9.97 20.05 5.89
N LEU A 32 8.83 19.73 6.52
CA LEU A 32 8.15 18.44 6.33
C LEU A 32 7.58 18.31 4.92
N ARG A 33 6.98 19.39 4.39
CA ARG A 33 6.47 19.40 3.02
C ARG A 33 7.59 19.05 2.03
N PHE A 34 8.74 19.72 2.11
CA PHE A 34 9.89 19.41 1.25
C PHE A 34 10.39 17.97 1.45
N ALA A 35 10.41 17.47 2.68
CA ALA A 35 10.79 16.08 2.93
C ALA A 35 9.84 15.07 2.25
N PHE A 36 8.51 15.34 2.22
CA PHE A 36 7.54 14.50 1.51
C PHE A 36 7.64 14.60 -0.01
N GLU A 37 7.93 15.79 -0.54
CA GLU A 37 8.21 16.00 -1.97
C GLU A 37 9.48 15.26 -2.40
N ASP A 38 10.51 15.25 -1.55
CA ASP A 38 11.82 14.66 -1.85
C ASP A 38 11.91 13.16 -1.51
N ALA A 39 10.89 12.59 -0.85
CA ALA A 39 10.97 11.24 -0.28
C ALA A 39 11.31 10.16 -1.32
N THR A 40 10.70 10.21 -2.53
CA THR A 40 10.98 9.25 -3.60
C THR A 40 12.38 9.44 -4.20
N LEU A 41 12.88 10.67 -4.24
CA LEU A 41 14.23 10.99 -4.70
C LEU A 41 15.28 10.49 -3.69
N HIS A 42 15.05 10.71 -2.39
CA HIS A 42 15.90 10.18 -1.33
C HIS A 42 15.92 8.64 -1.32
N ALA A 43 14.77 8.00 -1.52
CA ALA A 43 14.73 6.54 -1.60
C ALA A 43 15.56 6.00 -2.77
N PHE A 44 15.54 6.68 -3.91
CA PHE A 44 16.42 6.34 -5.02
C PHE A 44 17.90 6.59 -4.69
N GLU A 45 18.24 7.67 -4.02
CA GLU A 45 19.62 7.89 -3.54
C GLU A 45 20.08 6.75 -2.62
N GLU A 46 19.23 6.25 -1.72
CA GLU A 46 19.55 5.09 -0.88
C GLU A 46 19.70 3.80 -1.71
N VAL A 47 18.90 3.60 -2.76
CA VAL A 47 19.10 2.48 -3.70
C VAL A 47 20.47 2.57 -4.38
N ILE A 48 20.88 3.75 -4.84
CA ILE A 48 22.20 3.97 -5.46
C ILE A 48 23.32 3.70 -4.43
N ASP A 49 23.18 4.23 -3.21
CA ASP A 49 24.15 4.05 -2.15
C ASP A 49 24.25 2.58 -1.72
N ALA A 50 23.12 1.87 -1.67
CA ALA A 50 23.07 0.44 -1.40
C ALA A 50 23.76 -0.37 -2.50
N SER A 51 23.54 -0.04 -3.78
CA SER A 51 24.22 -0.72 -4.90
C SER A 51 25.74 -0.63 -4.76
N ILE A 52 26.25 0.55 -4.43
CA ILE A 52 27.69 0.77 -4.23
C ILE A 52 28.18 0.05 -2.96
N ARG A 53 27.46 0.19 -1.84
CA ARG A 53 27.81 -0.40 -0.54
C ARG A 53 27.88 -1.92 -0.58
N HIS A 54 26.99 -2.54 -1.36
CA HIS A 54 26.93 -4.00 -1.50
C HIS A 54 27.80 -4.55 -2.63
N ASP A 55 28.51 -3.68 -3.36
CA ASP A 55 29.41 -4.06 -4.46
C ASP A 55 28.69 -4.96 -5.48
N VAL A 56 27.55 -4.47 -5.99
CA VAL A 56 26.71 -5.23 -6.91
C VAL A 56 27.22 -5.12 -8.35
N ASP A 57 27.07 -6.19 -9.12
CA ASP A 57 27.45 -6.23 -10.53
C ASP A 57 26.52 -5.34 -11.39
N PHE A 58 25.25 -5.24 -11.02
CA PHE A 58 24.28 -4.37 -11.68
C PHE A 58 23.09 -3.97 -10.81
N LEU A 59 22.40 -2.91 -11.25
CA LEU A 59 21.08 -2.50 -10.78
C LEU A 59 20.03 -2.87 -11.84
N LEU A 60 19.00 -3.61 -11.44
CA LEU A 60 17.82 -3.92 -12.27
C LEU A 60 16.66 -3.02 -11.87
N LEU A 61 16.24 -2.15 -12.78
CA LEU A 61 15.05 -1.30 -12.65
C LEU A 61 13.89 -1.91 -13.43
N SER A 62 12.89 -2.44 -12.74
CA SER A 62 11.78 -3.16 -13.38
C SER A 62 10.46 -2.37 -13.38
N GLY A 63 10.48 -1.26 -14.11
CA GLY A 63 9.30 -0.48 -14.47
C GLY A 63 8.94 0.64 -13.49
N ASN A 64 8.25 1.65 -14.04
CA ASN A 64 7.73 2.82 -13.35
C ASN A 64 8.80 3.58 -12.55
N VAL A 65 9.96 3.82 -13.18
CA VAL A 65 11.04 4.62 -12.58
C VAL A 65 10.59 6.07 -12.41
N PHE A 66 9.91 6.63 -13.42
CA PHE A 66 9.29 7.95 -13.37
C PHE A 66 7.92 7.92 -14.07
N ILE A 67 7.17 9.01 -14.02
CA ILE A 67 5.90 9.17 -14.74
C ILE A 67 6.12 10.15 -15.89
N GLU A 68 6.07 9.65 -17.13
CA GLU A 68 6.32 10.48 -18.32
C GLU A 68 5.25 11.57 -18.48
N ALA A 69 4.00 11.31 -18.07
CA ALA A 69 2.93 12.29 -18.12
C ALA A 69 3.24 13.57 -17.32
N ASP A 70 4.00 13.44 -16.24
CA ASP A 70 4.37 14.57 -15.36
C ASP A 70 5.53 15.40 -15.93
N ARG A 71 6.31 14.83 -16.86
CA ARG A 71 7.49 15.45 -17.48
C ARG A 71 8.46 16.09 -16.47
N SER A 72 8.60 15.48 -15.29
CA SER A 72 9.45 16.03 -14.22
C SER A 72 10.92 16.10 -14.65
N LEU A 73 11.46 17.33 -14.64
CA LEU A 73 12.89 17.56 -14.83
C LEU A 73 13.70 17.10 -13.62
N ARG A 74 13.16 17.24 -12.40
CA ARG A 74 13.82 16.82 -11.15
C ARG A 74 14.05 15.31 -11.15
N ALA A 75 13.04 14.53 -11.54
CA ALA A 75 13.15 13.09 -11.68
C ALA A 75 14.26 12.68 -12.65
N ARG A 76 14.30 13.27 -13.85
CA ARG A 76 15.31 12.97 -14.88
C ARG A 76 16.72 13.36 -14.44
N LEU A 77 16.89 14.51 -13.78
CA LEU A 77 18.18 14.95 -13.25
C LEU A 77 18.66 14.05 -12.10
N ALA A 78 17.78 13.67 -11.19
CA ALA A 78 18.09 12.75 -10.10
C ALA A 78 18.51 11.37 -10.66
N LEU A 79 17.76 10.84 -11.64
CA LEU A 79 18.09 9.61 -12.35
C LEU A 79 19.49 9.69 -12.96
N LEU A 80 19.77 10.72 -13.79
CA LEU A 80 21.07 10.90 -14.43
C LEU A 80 22.21 11.01 -13.41
N LYS A 81 22.02 11.76 -12.32
CA LYS A 81 22.99 11.86 -11.22
C LYS A 81 23.25 10.49 -10.60
N GLY A 82 22.20 9.73 -10.30
CA GLY A 82 22.30 8.40 -9.69
C GLY A 82 23.04 7.40 -10.57
N VAL A 83 22.64 7.25 -11.84
CA VAL A 83 23.26 6.27 -12.76
C VAL A 83 24.69 6.64 -13.14
N ARG A 84 25.04 7.95 -13.18
CA ARG A 84 26.43 8.40 -13.35
C ARG A 84 27.31 8.01 -12.18
N ARG A 85 26.81 8.11 -10.94
CA ARG A 85 27.52 7.60 -9.76
C ARG A 85 27.77 6.10 -9.88
N LEU A 86 26.79 5.32 -10.34
CA LEU A 86 26.99 3.89 -10.57
C LEU A 86 28.04 3.62 -11.66
N ALA A 87 28.08 4.44 -12.72
CA ALA A 87 29.08 4.33 -13.77
C ALA A 87 30.52 4.54 -13.25
N GLU A 88 30.72 5.47 -12.30
CA GLU A 88 32.02 5.70 -11.64
C GLU A 88 32.51 4.49 -10.82
N HIS A 89 31.60 3.57 -10.49
CA HIS A 89 31.86 2.33 -9.77
C HIS A 89 31.77 1.08 -10.66
N ASP A 90 31.72 1.25 -11.99
CA ASP A 90 31.60 0.16 -12.97
C ASP A 90 30.33 -0.71 -12.80
N ILE A 91 29.27 -0.17 -12.18
CA ILE A 91 28.00 -0.86 -11.96
C ILE A 91 27.06 -0.62 -13.15
N GLN A 92 26.62 -1.70 -13.81
CA GLN A 92 25.67 -1.63 -14.92
C GLN A 92 24.24 -1.38 -14.43
N VAL A 93 23.41 -0.75 -15.26
CA VAL A 93 22.01 -0.48 -14.96
C VAL A 93 21.16 -1.03 -16.11
N PHE A 94 20.35 -2.03 -15.80
CA PHE A 94 19.39 -2.58 -16.75
C PHE A 94 17.99 -2.07 -16.43
N VAL A 95 17.31 -1.57 -17.44
CA VAL A 95 15.98 -1.00 -17.32
C VAL A 95 15.00 -1.85 -18.12
N LEU A 96 13.96 -2.33 -17.45
CA LEU A 96 12.77 -2.91 -18.05
C LEU A 96 11.65 -1.87 -17.95
N PRO A 97 11.32 -1.14 -19.03
CA PRO A 97 10.32 -0.08 -19.01
C PRO A 97 8.95 -0.56 -18.52
N GLY A 98 8.29 0.27 -17.72
CA GLY A 98 6.94 0.05 -17.23
C GLY A 98 5.89 0.83 -18.04
N ASP A 99 4.68 0.87 -17.51
CA ASP A 99 3.54 1.52 -18.16
C ASP A 99 3.61 3.05 -18.04
N SER A 100 4.25 3.57 -16.98
CA SER A 100 4.38 5.03 -16.73
C SER A 100 5.63 5.66 -17.36
N ASP A 101 6.63 4.84 -17.70
CA ASP A 101 7.92 5.23 -18.28
C ASP A 101 8.20 4.43 -19.56
N PRO A 102 7.40 4.62 -20.63
CA PRO A 102 7.49 3.82 -21.83
C PRO A 102 8.86 3.95 -22.50
N PRO A 103 9.28 2.97 -23.33
CA PRO A 103 10.53 3.00 -24.10
C PRO A 103 10.90 4.35 -24.75
N GLU A 104 9.92 5.05 -25.31
CA GLU A 104 10.11 6.35 -25.96
C GLU A 104 10.56 7.44 -24.99
N ALA A 105 10.09 7.39 -23.75
CA ALA A 105 10.45 8.34 -22.70
C ALA A 105 11.94 8.24 -22.35
N TRP A 106 12.46 7.00 -22.28
CA TRP A 106 13.88 6.74 -22.04
C TRP A 106 14.78 7.25 -23.17
N ARG A 107 14.38 7.07 -24.43
CA ARG A 107 15.08 7.63 -25.59
C ARG A 107 15.12 9.16 -25.59
N GLY A 108 14.16 9.80 -24.91
CA GLY A 108 14.07 11.24 -24.76
C GLY A 108 15.01 11.84 -23.71
N ILE A 109 15.72 11.03 -22.92
CA ILE A 109 16.65 11.51 -21.90
C ILE A 109 18.03 11.76 -22.57
N PRO A 110 18.49 13.03 -22.64
CA PRO A 110 19.77 13.33 -23.26
C PRO A 110 20.93 12.87 -22.38
N GLU A 111 22.06 12.54 -23.01
CA GLU A 111 23.33 12.23 -22.32
C GLU A 111 23.22 11.10 -21.28
N MET A 112 22.41 10.08 -21.59
CA MET A 112 22.37 8.85 -20.82
C MET A 112 23.76 8.18 -20.86
N PRO A 113 24.33 7.78 -19.71
CA PRO A 113 25.63 7.12 -19.70
C PRO A 113 25.60 5.71 -20.30
N ASP A 114 26.76 5.25 -20.76
CA ASP A 114 26.90 3.95 -21.45
C ASP A 114 26.66 2.73 -20.55
N ASN A 115 26.67 2.90 -19.22
CA ASN A 115 26.34 1.82 -18.27
C ASN A 115 24.83 1.57 -18.14
N VAL A 116 23.97 2.35 -18.83
CA VAL A 116 22.52 2.18 -18.79
C VAL A 116 22.05 1.49 -20.06
N VAL A 117 21.48 0.30 -19.89
CA VAL A 117 20.89 -0.48 -20.98
C VAL A 117 19.38 -0.57 -20.78
N VAL A 118 18.62 -0.06 -21.74
CA VAL A 118 17.17 -0.14 -21.76
C VAL A 118 16.76 -1.35 -22.58
N CYS A 119 16.12 -2.33 -21.93
CA CYS A 119 15.71 -3.58 -22.57
C CYS A 119 14.36 -3.38 -23.27
N TYR A 120 14.37 -3.38 -24.60
CA TYR A 120 13.18 -3.15 -25.42
C TYR A 120 12.49 -4.44 -25.84
N SER A 121 11.16 -4.54 -25.70
CA SER A 121 10.42 -5.74 -26.09
C SER A 121 10.42 -5.99 -27.60
N SER A 122 10.74 -4.96 -28.39
CA SER A 122 10.96 -5.05 -29.82
C SER A 122 12.33 -5.65 -30.19
N ASN A 123 13.28 -5.72 -29.25
CA ASN A 123 14.54 -6.41 -29.44
C ASN A 123 14.34 -7.87 -29.03
N PRO A 124 14.40 -8.83 -29.98
CA PRO A 124 14.29 -10.23 -29.64
C PRO A 124 15.54 -10.72 -28.89
N GLU A 125 16.72 -10.16 -29.17
CA GLU A 125 17.97 -10.60 -28.55
C GLU A 125 18.06 -10.10 -27.09
N PRO A 126 18.56 -10.95 -26.17
CA PRO A 126 18.76 -10.55 -24.79
C PRO A 126 19.95 -9.60 -24.66
N GLU A 127 19.84 -8.67 -23.71
CA GLU A 127 20.96 -7.81 -23.32
C GLU A 127 21.93 -8.62 -22.44
N GLU A 128 23.23 -8.42 -22.64
CA GLU A 128 24.26 -9.28 -22.07
C GLU A 128 25.12 -8.54 -21.04
N LEU A 129 25.41 -9.20 -19.92
CA LEU A 129 26.38 -8.76 -18.94
C LEU A 129 27.58 -9.71 -18.94
N TYR A 130 28.77 -9.14 -19.12
CA TYR A 130 30.04 -9.86 -19.08
C TYR A 130 30.78 -9.58 -17.76
N VAL A 131 31.21 -10.63 -17.08
CA VAL A 131 32.07 -10.56 -15.90
C VAL A 131 33.39 -11.25 -16.24
N LYS A 132 34.51 -10.51 -16.20
CA LYS A 132 35.86 -11.02 -16.57
C LYS A 132 35.88 -11.72 -17.94
N ASP A 133 35.33 -11.06 -18.96
CA ASP A 133 35.20 -11.55 -20.35
C ASP A 133 34.34 -12.83 -20.52
N ARG A 134 33.52 -13.18 -19.52
CA ARG A 134 32.58 -14.29 -19.58
C ARG A 134 31.16 -13.80 -19.51
N LEU A 135 30.29 -14.35 -20.36
CA LEU A 135 28.86 -14.05 -20.31
C LEU A 135 28.25 -14.60 -19.01
N ALA A 136 27.95 -13.69 -18.09
CA ALA A 136 27.47 -14.01 -16.75
C ALA A 136 25.94 -13.97 -16.66
N THR A 137 25.32 -12.96 -17.27
CA THR A 137 23.87 -12.75 -17.22
C THR A 137 23.31 -12.31 -18.56
N THR A 138 22.09 -12.76 -18.86
CA THR A 138 21.29 -12.30 -19.99
C THR A 138 19.95 -11.79 -19.50
N ILE A 139 19.54 -10.61 -19.95
CA ILE A 139 18.29 -9.96 -19.55
C ILE A 139 17.43 -9.75 -20.79
N SER A 140 16.19 -10.25 -20.75
CA SER A 140 15.24 -10.09 -21.85
C SER A 140 13.93 -9.48 -21.40
N SER A 141 13.42 -8.55 -22.20
CA SER A 141 12.11 -7.93 -22.02
C SER A 141 10.99 -8.65 -22.80
N SER A 142 11.34 -9.65 -23.60
CA SER A 142 10.44 -10.55 -24.33
C SER A 142 10.90 -12.01 -24.19
N ILE A 143 10.04 -12.99 -24.45
CA ILE A 143 10.47 -14.40 -24.42
C ILE A 143 11.40 -14.63 -25.62
N TRP A 144 12.66 -14.98 -25.35
CA TRP A 144 13.63 -15.32 -26.37
C TRP A 144 13.95 -16.82 -26.32
N PHE A 145 13.79 -17.50 -27.46
CA PHE A 145 13.93 -18.95 -27.57
C PHE A 145 15.30 -19.41 -28.11
N GLY A 146 16.27 -18.50 -28.24
CA GLY A 146 17.57 -18.82 -28.84
C GLY A 146 17.63 -18.58 -30.35
N GLU A 147 18.86 -18.55 -30.89
CA GLU A 147 19.07 -18.58 -32.34
C GLU A 147 18.93 -20.02 -32.84
N ALA A 148 18.19 -20.23 -33.94
CA ALA A 148 18.20 -21.53 -34.62
C ALA A 148 19.50 -21.69 -35.39
N ASP A 149 20.28 -22.73 -35.10
CA ASP A 149 21.46 -23.07 -35.90
C ASP A 149 21.07 -23.55 -37.30
N ALA A 150 22.08 -23.85 -38.14
CA ALA A 150 21.87 -24.33 -39.52
C ALA A 150 21.07 -25.65 -39.62
N PHE A 151 20.83 -26.34 -38.50
CA PHE A 151 20.06 -27.58 -38.39
C PHE A 151 18.70 -27.38 -37.71
N GLY A 152 18.33 -26.14 -37.36
CA GLY A 152 17.08 -25.82 -36.68
C GLY A 152 17.11 -26.09 -35.17
N ILE A 153 18.28 -26.31 -34.57
CA ILE A 153 18.43 -26.48 -33.13
C ILE A 153 18.49 -25.09 -32.48
N GLN A 154 17.61 -24.83 -31.52
CA GLN A 154 17.64 -23.61 -30.73
C GLN A 154 18.88 -23.56 -29.83
N VAL A 155 19.82 -22.69 -30.18
CA VAL A 155 20.98 -22.32 -29.38
C VAL A 155 20.57 -21.20 -28.45
N ILE A 156 20.20 -21.59 -27.23
CA ILE A 156 19.61 -20.67 -26.26
C ILE A 156 20.68 -19.90 -25.47
N ALA A 157 21.96 -20.25 -25.56
CA ALA A 157 23.12 -19.46 -25.12
C ALA A 157 24.43 -20.21 -25.42
N LYS A 158 25.53 -19.49 -25.66
CA LYS A 158 26.88 -20.07 -25.73
C LYS A 158 27.44 -20.28 -24.32
N VAL A 159 27.45 -21.53 -23.86
CA VAL A 159 28.18 -21.90 -22.64
C VAL A 159 29.65 -21.59 -22.85
N THR A 160 30.21 -20.71 -22.02
CA THR A 160 31.62 -20.30 -22.10
C THR A 160 32.34 -20.91 -20.91
N ASP A 161 33.41 -21.68 -21.14
CA ASP A 161 34.20 -22.35 -20.10
C ASP A 161 33.39 -23.23 -19.11
N GLY A 162 32.23 -23.76 -19.53
CA GLY A 162 31.35 -24.57 -18.67
C GLY A 162 30.45 -23.76 -17.72
N ILE A 163 30.48 -22.43 -17.84
CA ILE A 163 29.61 -21.49 -17.14
C ILE A 163 28.41 -21.16 -18.04
N GLN A 164 27.22 -21.26 -17.45
CA GLN A 164 25.97 -20.84 -18.09
C GLN A 164 25.64 -19.41 -17.67
N PRO A 165 25.06 -18.61 -18.57
CA PRO A 165 24.51 -17.33 -18.17
C PRO A 165 23.29 -17.52 -17.28
N PHE A 166 23.21 -16.72 -16.22
CA PHE A 166 22.00 -16.55 -15.44
C PHE A 166 20.98 -15.74 -16.23
N ARG A 167 19.74 -16.21 -16.31
CA ARG A 167 18.74 -15.64 -17.21
C ARG A 167 17.64 -14.93 -16.47
N ILE A 168 17.46 -13.67 -16.81
CA ILE A 168 16.46 -12.79 -16.24
C ILE A 168 15.44 -12.44 -17.32
N GLY A 169 14.17 -12.74 -17.06
CA GLY A 169 13.06 -12.26 -17.88
C GLY A 169 12.22 -11.24 -17.14
N VAL A 170 11.22 -10.70 -17.82
CA VAL A 170 10.20 -9.80 -17.25
C VAL A 170 8.80 -10.35 -17.46
N VAL A 171 7.92 -10.12 -16.50
CA VAL A 171 6.49 -10.37 -16.65
C VAL A 171 5.68 -9.23 -16.04
N SER A 172 4.51 -8.95 -16.62
CA SER A 172 3.54 -8.00 -16.09
C SER A 172 2.16 -8.64 -16.09
N LYS A 173 1.44 -8.48 -14.97
CA LYS A 173 0.03 -8.88 -14.87
C LYS A 173 -0.85 -8.04 -15.79
N SER A 174 -0.61 -6.73 -15.91
CA SER A 174 -1.38 -5.84 -16.79
C SER A 174 -1.25 -6.28 -18.26
N LYS A 175 -0.03 -6.56 -18.72
CA LYS A 175 0.24 -7.03 -20.08
C LYS A 175 -0.35 -8.41 -20.36
N TYR A 176 -0.33 -9.32 -19.37
CA TYR A 176 -0.99 -10.62 -19.48
C TYR A 176 -2.52 -10.49 -19.66
N GLU A 177 -3.16 -9.68 -18.82
CA GLU A 177 -4.60 -9.44 -18.90
C GLU A 177 -5.00 -8.76 -20.21
N GLU A 178 -4.22 -7.78 -20.67
CA GLU A 178 -4.42 -7.11 -21.96
C GLU A 178 -4.31 -8.11 -23.12
N SER A 179 -3.27 -8.94 -23.14
CA SER A 179 -3.07 -9.97 -24.16
C SER A 179 -4.24 -10.96 -24.20
N ARG A 180 -4.77 -11.36 -23.03
CA ARG A 180 -5.98 -12.19 -22.94
C ARG A 180 -7.22 -11.48 -23.49
N ARG A 181 -7.42 -10.21 -23.17
CA ARG A 181 -8.55 -9.42 -23.70
C ARG A 181 -8.46 -9.30 -25.22
N MET A 182 -7.28 -9.02 -25.76
CA MET A 182 -7.05 -8.94 -27.21
C MET A 182 -7.29 -10.29 -27.90
N ALA A 183 -6.81 -11.40 -27.32
CA ALA A 183 -7.05 -12.73 -27.84
C ALA A 183 -8.55 -13.11 -27.82
N ALA A 184 -9.26 -12.76 -26.76
CA ALA A 184 -10.71 -12.97 -26.66
C ALA A 184 -11.48 -12.13 -27.70
N MET A 185 -11.09 -10.86 -27.89
CA MET A 185 -11.66 -10.01 -28.94
C MET A 185 -11.39 -10.58 -30.33
N ALA A 186 -10.14 -11.01 -30.60
CA ALA A 186 -9.78 -11.62 -31.87
C ALA A 186 -10.58 -12.91 -32.12
N ALA A 187 -10.72 -13.77 -31.11
CA ALA A 187 -11.52 -14.99 -31.19
C ALA A 187 -12.99 -14.68 -31.50
N SER A 188 -13.58 -13.68 -30.83
CA SER A 188 -14.97 -13.25 -31.08
C SER A 188 -15.17 -12.61 -32.46
N ALA A 189 -14.18 -11.86 -32.96
CA ALA A 189 -14.22 -11.28 -34.31
C ALA A 189 -14.03 -12.34 -35.41
N SER A 190 -13.22 -13.38 -35.15
CA SER A 190 -13.15 -14.56 -36.03
C SER A 190 -14.47 -15.35 -36.01
N ASP A 191 -15.20 -15.39 -34.90
CA ASP A 191 -16.50 -16.06 -34.82
C ASP A 191 -17.63 -15.27 -35.49
N GLU A 192 -17.58 -13.92 -35.46
CA GLU A 192 -18.48 -13.06 -36.24
C GLU A 192 -18.19 -13.13 -37.75
N THR A 193 -16.93 -13.23 -38.15
CA THR A 193 -16.55 -13.41 -39.56
C THR A 193 -16.82 -14.83 -40.06
N LEU A 194 -16.70 -15.85 -39.21
CA LEU A 194 -17.14 -17.22 -39.51
C LEU A 194 -18.68 -17.32 -39.56
N SER A 195 -19.42 -16.70 -38.65
CA SER A 195 -20.89 -16.68 -38.70
C SER A 195 -21.46 -15.84 -39.85
N ALA A 196 -20.77 -14.77 -40.27
CA ALA A 196 -21.07 -14.06 -41.52
C ALA A 196 -20.73 -14.88 -42.78
N SER A 197 -19.81 -15.85 -42.68
CA SER A 197 -19.41 -16.74 -43.78
C SER A 197 -20.15 -18.08 -43.80
N VAL A 198 -20.92 -18.42 -42.76
CA VAL A 198 -21.80 -19.59 -42.70
C VAL A 198 -23.25 -19.15 -42.93
N SER A 199 -23.49 -18.54 -44.09
CA SER A 199 -24.82 -18.50 -44.69
C SER A 199 -24.73 -18.87 -46.16
N ASN A 200 -24.32 -20.11 -46.45
CA ASN A 200 -24.89 -20.91 -47.55
C ASN A 200 -24.39 -22.37 -47.60
N LEU A 201 -25.37 -23.25 -47.80
CA LEU A 201 -25.33 -24.60 -48.40
C LEU A 201 -24.85 -25.80 -47.56
N THR A 202 -25.87 -26.41 -46.92
CA THR A 202 -26.26 -27.84 -47.09
C THR A 202 -25.20 -28.92 -46.97
N SER A 203 -25.09 -29.46 -45.75
CA SER A 203 -25.11 -30.91 -45.51
C SER A 203 -25.31 -31.12 -44.01
N GLY A 204 -26.53 -31.54 -43.64
CA GLY A 204 -26.85 -31.89 -42.27
C GLY A 204 -26.21 -33.22 -41.92
N GLU A 205 -25.14 -33.20 -41.13
CA GLU A 205 -24.67 -34.34 -40.35
C GLU A 205 -24.19 -33.83 -38.99
N GLN A 206 -24.74 -34.46 -37.95
CA GLN A 206 -24.53 -34.16 -36.54
C GLN A 206 -23.38 -35.04 -36.07
N LEU A 207 -22.25 -34.45 -35.65
CA LEU A 207 -21.15 -35.21 -35.05
C LEU A 207 -21.07 -34.91 -33.55
N THR A 208 -21.21 -36.00 -32.81
CA THR A 208 -21.30 -36.16 -31.37
C THR A 208 -19.99 -35.85 -30.66
N GLU A 209 -20.08 -35.10 -29.56
CA GLU A 209 -19.01 -34.92 -28.57
C GLU A 209 -18.52 -36.28 -28.04
N SER A 210 -17.20 -36.50 -28.09
CA SER A 210 -16.53 -37.55 -27.35
C SER A 210 -15.68 -36.92 -26.25
N ASP A 211 -16.18 -37.11 -25.04
CA ASP A 211 -15.56 -36.87 -23.75
C ASP A 211 -14.31 -37.76 -23.59
N SER A 212 -13.15 -37.15 -23.37
CA SER A 212 -11.96 -37.85 -22.90
C SER A 212 -11.24 -36.99 -21.87
N GLY A 213 -11.71 -37.08 -20.63
CA GLY A 213 -10.99 -36.60 -19.47
C GLY A 213 -9.82 -37.52 -19.14
N GLU A 214 -8.61 -36.97 -19.21
CA GLU A 214 -7.47 -37.41 -18.40
C GLU A 214 -6.91 -36.18 -17.69
N SER A 215 -7.32 -36.03 -16.43
CA SER A 215 -6.79 -35.08 -15.47
C SER A 215 -5.50 -35.64 -14.89
N GLU A 216 -4.34 -35.25 -15.44
CA GLU A 216 -3.07 -35.41 -14.73
C GLU A 216 -2.99 -34.34 -13.63
N ASP A 217 -3.20 -34.80 -12.40
CA ASP A 217 -3.12 -34.04 -11.16
C ASP A 217 -1.64 -33.71 -10.85
N GLN A 218 -1.13 -32.63 -11.44
CA GLN A 218 0.16 -32.05 -11.08
C GLN A 218 -0.05 -31.07 -9.91
N SER A 219 0.20 -31.55 -8.69
CA SER A 219 0.15 -30.75 -7.48
C SER A 219 1.16 -29.60 -7.54
N THR A 220 0.67 -28.38 -7.81
CA THR A 220 1.46 -27.14 -7.74
C THR A 220 1.71 -26.81 -6.28
N ARG A 221 2.98 -26.80 -5.82
CA ARG A 221 3.31 -26.40 -4.45
C ARG A 221 3.63 -24.91 -4.40
N VAL A 222 2.66 -24.11 -3.97
CA VAL A 222 2.83 -22.68 -3.69
C VAL A 222 3.32 -22.52 -2.25
N TRP A 223 4.52 -21.98 -2.07
CA TRP A 223 5.03 -21.63 -0.73
C TRP A 223 4.92 -20.12 -0.53
N ARG A 224 4.22 -19.70 0.53
CA ARG A 224 4.18 -18.31 0.99
C ARG A 224 5.45 -18.03 1.80
N SER A 225 6.19 -16.96 1.48
CA SER A 225 7.28 -16.51 2.33
C SER A 225 6.69 -15.89 3.60
N ILE A 226 7.01 -16.51 4.74
CA ILE A 226 7.14 -15.77 6.00
C ILE A 226 8.43 -14.96 5.86
N ASP A 227 8.47 -13.72 6.36
CA ASP A 227 9.71 -12.96 6.46
C ASP A 227 10.73 -13.78 7.26
N VAL A 228 11.67 -14.38 6.55
CA VAL A 228 12.81 -15.02 7.21
C VAL A 228 13.87 -13.92 7.28
N GLU A 229 14.15 -13.43 8.49
CA GLU A 229 15.28 -12.52 8.74
C GLU A 229 16.64 -13.11 8.28
N GLN A 230 16.67 -14.36 7.79
CA GLN A 230 17.81 -14.98 7.10
C GLN A 230 17.30 -15.93 6.00
N GLY A 231 17.42 -15.51 4.73
CA GLY A 231 16.95 -16.27 3.56
C GLY A 231 17.67 -17.60 3.33
N GLU A 232 17.18 -18.67 3.98
CA GLU A 232 17.51 -20.05 3.67
C GLU A 232 16.32 -20.80 3.06
N LEU A 233 16.61 -21.68 2.09
CA LEU A 233 15.68 -22.69 1.58
C LEU A 233 14.98 -23.45 2.73
N PRO A 234 13.68 -23.75 2.66
CA PRO A 234 13.10 -24.82 3.46
C PRO A 234 13.85 -26.13 3.14
N ARG A 235 14.50 -26.73 4.16
CA ARG A 235 15.27 -27.98 4.01
C ARG A 235 14.45 -29.04 3.27
N LYS A 236 15.03 -29.63 2.22
CA LYS A 236 14.54 -30.87 1.61
C LYS A 236 14.39 -31.93 2.70
N LEU A 237 13.16 -32.38 2.94
CA LEU A 237 12.91 -33.63 3.65
C LEU A 237 13.40 -34.77 2.75
N ASP A 238 14.53 -35.37 3.14
CA ASP A 238 15.03 -36.58 2.50
C ASP A 238 13.93 -37.65 2.44
N SER A 239 13.78 -38.22 1.24
CA SER A 239 12.93 -39.37 0.98
C SER A 239 13.47 -40.60 1.72
N GLY A 240 13.09 -40.75 2.98
CA GLY A 240 13.44 -41.88 3.82
C GLY A 240 12.30 -42.21 4.78
N ARG A 241 11.53 -43.25 4.47
CA ARG A 241 10.49 -43.82 5.33
C ARG A 241 10.94 -43.91 6.79
N ARG A 242 10.39 -43.08 7.67
CA ARG A 242 10.19 -43.41 9.09
C ARG A 242 9.05 -42.58 9.67
N SER A 243 8.02 -43.29 10.10
CA SER A 243 6.85 -42.79 10.80
C SER A 243 7.27 -42.09 12.10
N ILE A 244 6.94 -40.80 12.23
CA ILE A 244 6.95 -40.09 13.50
C ILE A 244 5.54 -39.51 13.67
N LYS A 245 4.88 -39.91 14.76
CA LYS A 245 3.51 -39.55 15.11
C LYS A 245 3.36 -38.03 15.20
N ARG A 246 2.53 -37.45 14.33
CA ARG A 246 1.99 -36.09 14.49
C ARG A 246 1.01 -36.10 15.66
N SER A 247 1.27 -35.27 16.67
CA SER A 247 0.21 -34.78 17.56
C SER A 247 -0.67 -33.85 16.74
N VAL A 248 -1.93 -34.26 16.61
CA VAL A 248 -3.00 -33.53 15.95
C VAL A 248 -3.42 -32.40 16.89
N GLU A 249 -3.03 -31.18 16.58
CA GLU A 249 -3.85 -30.01 16.88
C GLU A 249 -4.47 -29.55 15.55
N THR A 250 -5.75 -29.88 15.44
CA THR A 250 -6.67 -29.52 14.37
C THR A 250 -6.77 -28.00 14.25
N LEU A 251 -6.18 -27.44 13.20
CA LEU A 251 -6.70 -26.26 12.52
C LEU A 251 -7.29 -26.72 11.19
N GLU A 252 -8.52 -26.32 10.96
CA GLU A 252 -9.42 -26.78 9.91
C GLU A 252 -8.80 -26.64 8.52
N SER A 253 -8.70 -27.77 7.82
CA SER A 253 -8.37 -27.86 6.41
C SER A 253 -9.57 -27.46 5.56
N GLY A 254 -9.64 -26.17 5.23
CA GLY A 254 -10.32 -25.66 4.02
C GLY A 254 -9.37 -25.67 2.82
N PRO A 255 -9.85 -25.45 1.58
CA PRO A 255 -9.01 -25.42 0.38
C PRO A 255 -8.08 -24.19 0.45
N ALA A 256 -6.87 -24.42 0.94
CA ALA A 256 -5.86 -23.39 1.22
C ALA A 256 -4.91 -23.17 0.01
N ASP A 257 -5.40 -23.39 -1.21
CA ASP A 257 -4.61 -23.46 -2.46
C ASP A 257 -4.77 -22.23 -3.40
N ALA A 258 -5.03 -21.04 -2.85
CA ALA A 258 -5.04 -19.80 -3.64
C ALA A 258 -4.24 -18.71 -2.93
N HIS A 259 -3.26 -18.12 -3.63
CA HIS A 259 -2.87 -16.75 -3.34
C HIS A 259 -4.10 -15.88 -3.66
N PRO A 260 -4.69 -15.14 -2.70
CA PRO A 260 -5.98 -14.46 -2.93
C PRO A 260 -5.95 -13.35 -4.01
N SER A 261 -4.81 -13.08 -4.64
CA SER A 261 -4.65 -11.98 -5.62
C SER A 261 -4.11 -12.36 -7.01
N LEU A 262 -3.68 -13.60 -7.25
CA LEU A 262 -3.09 -13.99 -8.55
C LEU A 262 -3.93 -15.07 -9.23
N ASP A 263 -4.38 -14.74 -10.45
CA ASP A 263 -5.17 -15.60 -11.31
C ASP A 263 -4.43 -16.93 -11.60
N PRO A 264 -5.05 -18.11 -11.44
CA PRO A 264 -4.43 -19.39 -11.77
C PRO A 264 -3.93 -19.45 -13.22
N GLY A 265 -4.63 -18.80 -14.15
CA GLY A 265 -4.19 -18.68 -15.53
C GLY A 265 -2.89 -17.90 -15.69
N PHE A 266 -2.72 -16.81 -14.92
CA PHE A 266 -1.46 -16.06 -14.87
C PHE A 266 -0.31 -16.90 -14.34
N MET A 267 -0.56 -17.71 -13.30
CA MET A 267 0.47 -18.57 -12.73
C MET A 267 0.95 -19.64 -13.71
N ARG A 268 0.04 -20.25 -14.47
CA ARG A 268 0.41 -21.19 -15.53
C ARG A 268 1.24 -20.51 -16.62
N TYR A 269 0.86 -19.31 -17.03
CA TYR A 269 1.62 -18.52 -18.01
C TYR A 269 3.05 -18.21 -17.51
N VAL A 270 3.20 -17.87 -16.24
CA VAL A 270 4.51 -17.66 -15.61
C VAL A 270 5.35 -18.93 -15.62
N ASP A 271 4.76 -20.09 -15.32
CA ASP A 271 5.47 -21.37 -15.35
C ASP A 271 5.92 -21.74 -16.78
N GLU A 272 5.05 -21.52 -17.77
CA GLU A 272 5.37 -21.68 -19.20
C GLU A 272 6.55 -20.76 -19.59
N MET A 273 6.55 -19.48 -19.18
CA MET A 273 7.65 -18.55 -19.45
C MET A 273 8.98 -19.00 -18.84
N LEU A 274 8.95 -19.45 -17.58
CA LEU A 274 10.14 -19.97 -16.91
C LEU A 274 10.69 -21.19 -17.66
N HIS A 275 9.80 -22.10 -18.08
CA HIS A 275 10.15 -23.33 -18.77
C HIS A 275 10.68 -23.11 -20.19
N GLU A 276 9.90 -22.44 -21.03
CA GLU A 276 10.24 -22.26 -22.44
C GLU A 276 11.44 -21.32 -22.62
N GLY A 277 11.53 -20.26 -21.82
CA GLY A 277 12.67 -19.34 -21.82
C GLY A 277 13.90 -19.86 -21.06
N LYS A 278 13.75 -20.96 -20.31
CA LYS A 278 14.74 -21.48 -19.34
C LYS A 278 15.25 -20.38 -18.40
N LEU A 279 14.34 -19.58 -17.89
CA LEU A 279 14.65 -18.41 -17.06
C LEU A 279 14.95 -18.83 -15.63
N ASN A 280 15.98 -18.24 -15.03
CA ASN A 280 16.31 -18.49 -13.62
C ASN A 280 15.62 -17.49 -12.69
N PHE A 281 15.34 -16.30 -13.19
CA PHE A 281 14.71 -15.21 -12.46
C PHE A 281 13.70 -14.49 -13.38
N LEU A 282 12.53 -14.20 -12.86
CA LEU A 282 11.49 -13.46 -13.58
C LEU A 282 11.10 -12.22 -12.77
N ALA A 283 11.44 -11.04 -13.29
CA ALA A 283 11.07 -9.77 -12.69
C ALA A 283 9.58 -9.49 -12.94
N LEU A 284 8.78 -9.57 -11.87
CA LEU A 284 7.38 -9.21 -11.89
C LEU A 284 7.25 -7.68 -11.73
N THR A 285 6.59 -7.05 -12.69
CA THR A 285 6.43 -5.59 -12.77
C THR A 285 4.98 -5.18 -12.49
N GLY A 286 4.80 -3.92 -12.06
CA GLY A 286 3.49 -3.31 -11.82
C GLY A 286 2.90 -3.51 -10.41
N GLU A 287 3.43 -4.43 -9.62
CA GLU A 287 2.98 -4.64 -8.24
C GLU A 287 3.67 -3.65 -7.27
N LEU A 288 2.89 -2.95 -6.45
CA LEU A 288 3.41 -2.01 -5.45
C LEU A 288 3.94 -2.72 -4.19
N GLY A 289 3.36 -3.89 -3.86
CA GLY A 289 3.78 -4.72 -2.75
C GLY A 289 4.85 -5.72 -3.17
N ARG A 290 5.78 -6.02 -2.25
CA ARG A 290 6.81 -7.04 -2.45
C ARG A 290 6.19 -8.43 -2.59
N THR A 291 6.60 -9.18 -3.61
CA THR A 291 6.09 -10.53 -3.90
C THR A 291 7.23 -11.43 -4.34
N THR A 292 7.34 -12.63 -3.76
CA THR A 292 8.33 -13.65 -4.18
C THR A 292 7.65 -15.00 -4.30
N LEU A 293 7.76 -15.62 -5.47
CA LEU A 293 7.21 -16.94 -5.76
C LEU A 293 8.34 -17.86 -6.22
N TRP A 294 8.64 -18.86 -5.41
CA TRP A 294 9.61 -19.90 -5.74
C TRP A 294 8.93 -20.97 -6.60
N ARG A 295 9.53 -21.28 -7.75
CA ARG A 295 9.06 -22.32 -8.67
C ARG A 295 10.16 -23.37 -8.87
N ASP A 296 9.82 -24.49 -9.46
CA ASP A 296 10.78 -25.59 -9.66
C ASP A 296 11.94 -25.19 -10.58
N GLU A 297 11.69 -24.28 -11.53
CA GLU A 297 12.65 -23.88 -12.56
C GLU A 297 13.33 -22.52 -12.32
N GLY A 298 12.77 -21.70 -11.44
CA GLY A 298 13.27 -20.36 -11.17
C GLY A 298 12.50 -19.63 -10.08
N VAL A 299 12.81 -18.35 -9.90
CA VAL A 299 12.13 -17.46 -8.94
C VAL A 299 11.45 -16.32 -9.66
N VAL A 300 10.24 -15.99 -9.24
CA VAL A 300 9.49 -14.82 -9.70
C VAL A 300 9.48 -13.81 -8.58
N HIS A 301 9.89 -12.58 -8.86
CA HIS A 301 10.06 -11.59 -7.82
C HIS A 301 9.65 -10.18 -8.26
N CYS A 302 8.90 -9.50 -7.39
CA CYS A 302 8.69 -8.06 -7.40
C CYS A 302 9.24 -7.48 -6.08
N PRO A 303 10.14 -6.49 -6.10
CA PRO A 303 10.64 -5.85 -4.89
C PRO A 303 9.57 -4.94 -4.24
N GLY A 304 8.56 -4.52 -4.99
CA GLY A 304 7.59 -3.50 -4.58
C GLY A 304 8.08 -2.08 -4.88
N THR A 305 7.41 -1.08 -4.30
CA THR A 305 7.84 0.32 -4.39
C THR A 305 8.94 0.62 -3.36
N THR A 306 9.94 1.41 -3.76
CA THR A 306 11.05 1.84 -2.90
C THR A 306 10.66 2.89 -1.86
N GLN A 307 9.56 3.61 -2.08
CA GLN A 307 9.00 4.60 -1.17
C GLN A 307 7.47 4.54 -1.27
N PRO A 308 6.77 4.03 -0.24
CA PRO A 308 5.33 4.12 -0.15
C PRO A 308 4.93 5.60 -0.18
N ARG A 309 3.83 5.92 -0.86
CA ARG A 309 3.30 7.29 -0.94
C ARG A 309 2.01 7.49 -0.17
N SER A 310 1.48 6.42 0.40
CA SER A 310 0.27 6.44 1.22
C SER A 310 0.23 5.19 2.09
N GLN A 311 -0.67 5.16 3.06
CA GLN A 311 -0.90 4.01 3.92
C GLN A 311 -1.23 2.72 3.15
N MET A 312 -1.88 2.83 1.98
CA MET A 312 -2.21 1.67 1.12
C MET A 312 -0.97 0.97 0.55
N GLU A 313 0.17 1.67 0.51
CA GLU A 313 1.43 1.18 -0.02
C GLU A 313 2.42 0.80 1.11
N ALA A 314 2.00 0.81 2.38
CA ALA A 314 2.86 0.66 3.56
C ALA A 314 3.65 -0.67 3.62
N SER A 315 3.31 -1.66 2.80
CA SER A 315 4.06 -2.91 2.66
C SER A 315 5.27 -2.82 1.73
N GLY A 316 5.50 -1.67 1.08
CA GLY A 316 6.69 -1.35 0.30
C GLY A 316 7.81 -0.75 1.16
N GLY A 317 8.66 0.06 0.54
CA GLY A 317 9.75 0.80 1.22
C GLY A 317 11.13 0.18 1.08
N ALA A 318 11.27 -0.84 0.24
CA ALA A 318 12.54 -1.53 0.07
C ALA A 318 12.83 -1.87 -1.40
N CYS A 319 14.10 -2.04 -1.71
CA CYS A 319 14.56 -2.79 -2.86
C CYS A 319 15.06 -4.17 -2.41
N SER A 320 15.36 -5.05 -3.35
CA SER A 320 15.85 -6.39 -3.06
C SER A 320 17.31 -6.54 -3.47
N LEU A 321 18.17 -6.97 -2.54
CA LEU A 321 19.50 -7.46 -2.87
C LEU A 321 19.39 -8.96 -3.21
N VAL A 322 19.73 -9.29 -4.45
CA VAL A 322 19.73 -10.66 -4.97
C VAL A 322 21.15 -11.15 -5.11
N GLU A 323 21.46 -12.29 -4.50
CA GLU A 323 22.75 -12.97 -4.62
C GLU A 323 22.56 -14.30 -5.34
N VAL A 324 23.40 -14.58 -6.34
CA VAL A 324 23.41 -15.82 -7.11
C VAL A 324 24.71 -16.56 -6.84
N SER A 325 24.63 -17.81 -6.39
CA SER A 325 25.80 -18.64 -6.13
C SER A 325 26.32 -19.35 -7.39
N ALA A 326 27.51 -19.93 -7.32
CA ALA A 326 28.07 -20.74 -8.42
C ALA A 326 27.21 -21.96 -8.80
N SER A 327 26.33 -22.43 -7.90
CA SER A 327 25.38 -23.52 -8.18
C SER A 327 24.05 -23.02 -8.75
N GLY A 328 23.87 -21.71 -8.89
CA GLY A 328 22.61 -21.07 -9.31
C GLY A 328 21.59 -20.91 -8.18
N GLU A 329 22.01 -21.07 -6.92
CA GLU A 329 21.13 -20.79 -5.78
C GLU A 329 20.92 -19.29 -5.68
N VAL A 330 19.67 -18.87 -5.60
CA VAL A 330 19.28 -17.46 -5.47
C VAL A 330 18.93 -17.18 -4.02
N ARG A 331 19.50 -16.12 -3.44
CA ARG A 331 19.09 -15.54 -2.16
C ARG A 331 18.58 -14.14 -2.39
N ILE A 332 17.43 -13.81 -1.81
CA ILE A 332 16.82 -12.47 -1.91
C ILE A 332 16.69 -11.91 -0.51
N SER A 333 17.32 -10.76 -0.26
CA SER A 333 17.24 -10.02 1.00
C SER A 333 16.65 -8.63 0.76
N SER A 334 15.97 -8.09 1.77
CA SER A 334 15.38 -6.75 1.69
C SER A 334 16.43 -5.71 2.07
N VAL A 335 16.49 -4.61 1.31
CA VAL A 335 17.30 -3.44 1.62
C VAL A 335 16.34 -2.27 1.74
N ASP A 336 16.23 -1.75 2.96
CA ASP A 336 15.37 -0.60 3.25
C ASP A 336 15.84 0.65 2.50
N SER A 337 14.90 1.33 1.87
CA SER A 337 15.12 2.54 1.08
C SER A 337 14.18 3.68 1.45
N SER A 338 13.09 3.43 2.17
CA SER A 338 12.09 4.46 2.44
C SER A 338 12.56 5.46 3.50
N SER A 339 12.41 6.74 3.18
CA SER A 339 12.65 7.83 4.14
C SER A 339 11.41 8.13 4.99
N VAL A 340 10.22 7.84 4.45
CA VAL A 340 8.93 7.94 5.15
C VAL A 340 8.35 6.55 5.30
N ASP A 341 8.03 6.16 6.53
CA ASP A 341 7.47 4.85 6.85
C ASP A 341 6.12 4.98 7.57
N TRP A 342 5.23 4.01 7.41
CA TRP A 342 3.89 4.01 7.98
C TRP A 342 3.81 3.00 9.11
N LYS A 343 3.42 3.46 10.31
CA LYS A 343 3.22 2.61 11.47
C LYS A 343 1.75 2.61 11.85
N GLN A 344 1.11 1.45 11.79
CA GLN A 344 -0.24 1.28 12.30
C GLN A 344 -0.16 0.55 13.63
N ILE A 345 -0.48 1.26 14.72
CA ILE A 345 -0.32 0.75 16.08
C ILE A 345 -1.68 0.73 16.77
N GLU A 346 -2.17 -0.47 17.07
CA GLU A 346 -3.38 -0.66 17.84
C GLU A 346 -3.11 -0.52 19.35
N VAL A 347 -3.96 0.25 20.03
CA VAL A 347 -3.89 0.48 21.47
C VAL A 347 -5.23 0.08 22.09
N LYS A 348 -5.18 -0.88 23.00
CA LYS A 348 -6.32 -1.25 23.83
C LYS A 348 -6.40 -0.29 25.01
N VAL A 349 -7.49 0.48 25.07
CA VAL A 349 -7.75 1.52 26.07
C VAL A 349 -8.62 0.92 27.18
N ALA A 350 -8.08 0.88 28.40
CA ALA A 350 -8.80 0.41 29.58
C ALA A 350 -9.79 1.46 30.09
N SER A 351 -10.81 1.04 30.84
CA SER A 351 -11.90 1.94 31.29
C SER A 351 -11.47 3.09 32.21
N HIS A 352 -10.27 3.03 32.80
CA HIS A 352 -9.72 4.05 33.71
C HIS A 352 -8.54 4.82 33.11
N THR A 353 -8.37 4.74 31.78
CA THR A 353 -7.24 5.36 31.09
C THR A 353 -7.45 6.87 31.01
N ASN A 354 -6.47 7.63 31.49
CA ASN A 354 -6.40 9.08 31.31
C ASN A 354 -5.29 9.48 30.31
N LEU A 355 -5.21 10.77 29.97
CA LEU A 355 -4.26 11.32 29.00
C LEU A 355 -2.80 10.89 29.26
N SER A 356 -2.31 11.04 30.48
CA SER A 356 -0.92 10.69 30.81
C SER A 356 -0.64 9.19 30.66
N SER A 357 -1.58 8.35 31.08
CA SER A 357 -1.44 6.90 30.99
C SER A 357 -1.45 6.40 29.54
N ILE A 358 -2.30 6.97 28.67
CA ILE A 358 -2.34 6.58 27.25
C ILE A 358 -1.08 7.05 26.51
N LEU A 359 -0.58 8.26 26.79
CA LEU A 359 0.66 8.76 26.18
C LEU A 359 1.87 7.91 26.58
N GLN A 360 1.94 7.48 27.84
CA GLN A 360 2.98 6.55 28.29
C GLN A 360 2.88 5.18 27.58
N GLN A 361 1.66 4.66 27.39
CA GLN A 361 1.42 3.42 26.65
C GLN A 361 1.83 3.57 25.19
N MET A 362 1.41 4.64 24.51
CA MET A 362 1.78 4.97 23.14
C MET A 362 3.30 5.07 22.99
N LYS A 363 3.98 5.81 23.88
CA LYS A 363 5.45 5.90 23.89
C LYS A 363 6.13 4.53 24.01
N THR A 364 5.61 3.67 24.87
CA THR A 364 6.15 2.31 25.05
C THR A 364 6.01 1.49 23.76
N LEU A 365 4.86 1.61 23.08
CA LEU A 365 4.61 0.92 21.81
C LEU A 365 5.46 1.46 20.66
N LEU A 366 5.73 2.78 20.63
CA LEU A 366 6.66 3.40 19.67
C LEU A 366 8.08 2.87 19.86
N LEU A 367 8.58 2.85 21.10
CA LEU A 367 9.93 2.37 21.42
C LEU A 367 10.13 0.88 21.11
N ALA A 368 9.04 0.11 21.03
CA ALA A 368 9.07 -1.29 20.65
C ALA A 368 9.17 -1.50 19.12
N GLN A 369 8.87 -0.47 18.31
CA GLN A 369 9.01 -0.56 16.86
C GLN A 369 10.50 -0.55 16.47
N LYS A 370 10.86 -1.33 15.45
CA LYS A 370 12.22 -1.37 14.88
C LYS A 370 12.30 -0.41 13.69
N PRO A 371 13.12 0.65 13.77
CA PRO A 371 13.31 1.53 12.62
C PRO A 371 14.10 0.91 11.49
N GLY A 372 13.66 1.20 10.27
CA GLY A 372 14.37 0.96 9.02
C GLY A 372 15.61 1.83 8.93
N ALA A 373 16.66 1.35 8.26
CA ALA A 373 17.94 2.05 8.12
C ALA A 373 17.81 3.42 7.44
N ALA A 374 16.81 3.62 6.57
CA ALA A 374 16.58 4.85 5.83
C ALA A 374 15.55 5.79 6.48
N ASP A 375 14.83 5.32 7.52
CA ASP A 375 13.79 6.10 8.21
C ASP A 375 14.26 7.49 8.65
N ARG A 376 13.50 8.49 8.23
CA ARG A 376 13.61 9.88 8.67
C ARG A 376 12.29 10.39 9.25
N ILE A 377 11.17 9.93 8.72
CA ILE A 377 9.82 10.33 9.14
C ILE A 377 8.96 9.08 9.31
N TRP A 378 8.20 8.99 10.39
CA TRP A 378 7.10 8.03 10.51
C TRP A 378 5.75 8.72 10.50
N SER A 379 4.85 8.22 9.66
CA SER A 379 3.42 8.48 9.77
C SER A 379 2.82 7.41 10.68
N VAL A 380 2.50 7.76 11.92
CA VAL A 380 1.99 6.83 12.93
C VAL A 380 0.49 6.97 13.05
N GLN A 381 -0.25 5.98 12.56
CA GLN A 381 -1.68 5.85 12.80
C GLN A 381 -1.92 5.03 14.08
N TRP A 382 -2.50 5.70 15.07
CA TRP A 382 -2.95 5.12 16.32
C TRP A 382 -4.38 4.63 16.20
N ILE A 383 -4.61 3.34 16.45
CA ILE A 383 -5.96 2.76 16.45
C ILE A 383 -6.37 2.50 17.90
N LEU A 384 -7.16 3.39 18.47
CA LEU A 384 -7.61 3.29 19.85
C LEU A 384 -8.88 2.43 19.93
N ARG A 385 -8.81 1.30 20.61
CA ARG A 385 -9.95 0.42 20.88
C ARG A 385 -10.30 0.42 22.36
N GLY A 386 -11.50 0.87 22.71
CA GLY A 386 -11.91 1.03 24.10
C GLY A 386 -13.38 1.36 24.26
N ALA A 387 -13.81 1.56 25.51
CA ALA A 387 -15.16 2.05 25.79
C ALA A 387 -15.33 3.48 25.25
N LEU A 388 -16.47 3.76 24.62
CA LEU A 388 -16.74 5.05 23.97
C LEU A 388 -16.55 6.26 24.91
N PRO A 389 -17.04 6.27 26.17
CA PRO A 389 -16.87 7.41 27.06
C PRO A 389 -15.40 7.79 27.29
N VAL A 390 -14.53 6.79 27.46
CA VAL A 390 -13.10 7.00 27.68
C VAL A 390 -12.43 7.55 26.41
N LEU A 391 -12.77 7.01 25.24
CA LEU A 391 -12.24 7.53 23.97
C LEU A 391 -12.67 8.98 23.71
N GLN A 392 -13.92 9.33 24.07
CA GLN A 392 -14.42 10.70 23.98
C GLN A 392 -13.73 11.63 24.98
N GLU A 393 -13.48 11.17 26.20
CA GLU A 393 -12.74 11.93 27.21
C GLU A 393 -11.30 12.20 26.76
N LEU A 394 -10.61 11.20 26.19
CA LEU A 394 -9.27 11.39 25.63
C LEU A 394 -9.26 12.41 24.47
N ALA A 395 -10.26 12.34 23.58
CA ALA A 395 -10.39 13.30 22.48
C ALA A 395 -10.71 14.72 22.98
N ARG A 396 -11.52 14.88 24.03
CA ARG A 396 -11.81 16.19 24.65
C ARG A 396 -10.60 16.79 25.36
N ASN A 397 -9.66 15.96 25.80
CA ASN A 397 -8.41 16.38 26.43
C ASN A 397 -7.26 16.51 25.41
N ASP A 398 -7.59 16.77 24.13
CA ASP A 398 -6.64 17.08 23.06
C ASP A 398 -5.50 16.05 22.92
N LEU A 399 -5.83 14.74 22.97
CA LEU A 399 -4.85 13.65 22.86
C LEU A 399 -4.00 13.74 21.58
N ASP A 400 -4.58 14.19 20.47
CA ASP A 400 -3.89 14.39 19.21
C ASP A 400 -2.79 15.47 19.32
N ILE A 401 -3.11 16.62 19.92
CA ILE A 401 -2.15 17.69 20.18
C ILE A 401 -1.08 17.23 21.17
N ALA A 402 -1.48 16.53 22.24
CA ALA A 402 -0.54 16.04 23.24
C ALA A 402 0.43 15.00 22.64
N ALA A 403 -0.04 14.11 21.77
CA ALA A 403 0.81 13.18 21.04
C ALA A 403 1.78 13.92 20.10
N ALA A 404 1.29 14.90 19.33
CA ALA A 404 2.09 15.73 18.43
C ALA A 404 3.22 16.49 19.13
N VAL A 405 3.02 16.87 20.40
CA VAL A 405 4.03 17.62 21.17
C VAL A 405 4.95 16.70 21.98
N GLU A 406 4.41 15.67 22.63
CA GLU A 406 5.20 14.82 23.53
C GLU A 406 5.93 13.67 22.82
N LEU A 407 5.45 13.29 21.64
CA LEU A 407 5.94 12.14 20.86
C LEU A 407 6.43 12.55 19.47
N ASP A 408 6.80 13.81 19.26
CA ASP A 408 7.23 14.39 17.98
C ASP A 408 8.51 13.78 17.38
N GLU A 409 9.35 13.20 18.22
CA GLU A 409 10.67 12.66 17.87
C GLU A 409 10.96 11.30 18.52
N LEU A 410 11.48 10.38 17.71
CA LEU A 410 12.07 9.12 18.15
C LEU A 410 13.59 9.13 17.95
N LYS A 411 14.35 9.01 19.04
CA LYS A 411 15.81 8.90 18.99
C LYS A 411 16.23 7.44 18.86
N HIS A 412 16.94 7.10 17.77
CA HIS A 412 17.42 5.75 17.51
C HIS A 412 18.85 5.80 16.94
N THR A 413 19.78 5.03 17.52
CA THR A 413 21.17 4.85 17.03
C THR A 413 21.90 6.14 16.62
N GLY A 414 21.66 7.26 17.32
CA GLY A 414 22.31 8.54 17.05
C GLY A 414 21.65 9.41 15.98
N ARG A 415 20.51 9.00 15.42
CA ARG A 415 19.62 9.82 14.58
C ARG A 415 18.29 10.08 15.27
N THR A 416 17.60 11.09 14.78
CA THR A 416 16.24 11.44 15.18
C THR A 416 15.30 11.16 14.02
N ILE A 417 14.21 10.45 14.29
CA ILE A 417 13.10 10.21 13.37
C ILE A 417 11.96 11.13 13.79
N ARG A 418 11.45 11.93 12.85
CA ARG A 418 10.27 12.77 13.08
C ARG A 418 9.02 11.92 13.04
N LEU A 419 8.09 12.14 13.96
CA LEU A 419 6.85 11.40 14.05
C LEU A 419 5.68 12.33 13.74
N LEU A 420 4.78 11.89 12.87
CA LEU A 420 3.48 12.51 12.64
C LEU A 420 2.41 11.57 13.16
N HIS A 421 1.42 12.11 13.87
CA HIS A 421 0.38 11.30 14.48
C HIS A 421 -0.96 11.48 13.78
N ASP A 422 -1.63 10.35 13.54
CA ASP A 422 -3.03 10.27 13.15
C ASP A 422 -3.75 9.38 14.17
N ILE A 423 -4.82 9.87 14.80
CA ILE A 423 -5.52 9.13 15.85
C ILE A 423 -6.90 8.73 15.38
N ARG A 424 -7.11 7.43 15.32
CA ARG A 424 -8.37 6.80 14.94
C ARG A 424 -9.01 6.10 16.12
N SER A 425 -10.19 6.56 16.52
CA SER A 425 -10.98 5.98 17.61
C SER A 425 -11.98 4.95 17.11
N LEU A 426 -11.84 3.70 17.55
CA LEU A 426 -12.72 2.57 17.24
C LEU A 426 -13.38 2.05 18.52
N PRO A 427 -14.51 2.64 18.95
CA PRO A 427 -15.19 2.24 20.17
C PRO A 427 -15.68 0.79 20.10
N ASN A 428 -15.56 0.09 21.22
CA ASN A 428 -16.14 -1.23 21.43
C ASN A 428 -17.67 -1.18 21.33
N ALA A 429 -18.27 -2.34 21.11
CA ALA A 429 -19.71 -2.51 21.27
C ALA A 429 -20.16 -2.01 22.66
N TRP A 430 -21.28 -1.30 22.71
CA TRP A 430 -21.84 -0.88 24.00
C TRP A 430 -22.23 -2.11 24.83
N PRO A 431 -22.15 -2.04 26.17
CA PRO A 431 -22.73 -3.06 27.03
C PRO A 431 -24.23 -3.16 26.74
N THR A 432 -24.76 -4.38 26.70
CA THR A 432 -26.20 -4.61 26.60
C THR A 432 -26.75 -5.03 27.96
N GLY A 433 -27.98 -4.62 28.26
CA GLY A 433 -28.69 -5.07 29.45
C GLY A 433 -28.86 -6.59 29.49
N ASP A 434 -29.07 -7.13 30.69
CA ASP A 434 -29.43 -8.54 30.89
C ASP A 434 -30.79 -8.64 31.62
N PRO A 435 -31.91 -8.91 30.90
CA PRO A 435 -32.02 -9.17 29.47
C PRO A 435 -32.02 -7.90 28.59
N PRO A 436 -31.57 -7.98 27.32
CA PRO A 436 -31.46 -6.83 26.42
C PRO A 436 -32.83 -6.42 25.87
N THR A 437 -33.52 -5.51 26.57
CA THR A 437 -34.90 -5.13 26.26
C THR A 437 -35.05 -3.68 25.80
N GLY A 438 -34.04 -2.84 26.02
CA GLY A 438 -34.08 -1.42 25.67
C GLY A 438 -33.89 -1.16 24.17
N LEU A 439 -34.23 0.05 23.74
CA LEU A 439 -33.97 0.50 22.36
C LEU A 439 -32.47 0.55 22.04
N ALA A 440 -31.64 0.92 23.03
CA ALA A 440 -30.18 0.87 22.93
C ALA A 440 -29.68 -0.55 22.64
N ASP A 441 -30.24 -1.55 23.33
CA ASP A 441 -29.89 -2.96 23.12
C ASP A 441 -30.30 -3.44 21.72
N GLN A 442 -31.51 -3.07 21.27
CA GLN A 442 -31.99 -3.42 19.93
C GLN A 442 -31.13 -2.78 18.83
N PHE A 443 -30.75 -1.51 19.00
CA PHE A 443 -29.83 -0.83 18.09
C PHE A 443 -28.47 -1.52 18.06
N GLN A 444 -27.91 -1.85 19.23
CA GLN A 444 -26.62 -2.51 19.33
C GLN A 444 -26.66 -3.93 18.73
N GLN A 445 -27.77 -4.66 18.88
CA GLN A 445 -28.00 -5.94 18.21
C GLN A 445 -28.01 -5.80 16.68
N ILE A 446 -28.54 -4.69 16.13
CA ILE A 446 -28.50 -4.43 14.69
C ILE A 446 -27.07 -4.13 14.24
N VAL A 447 -26.36 -3.25 14.95
CA VAL A 447 -24.97 -2.87 14.63
C VAL A 447 -24.01 -4.06 14.76
N ALA A 448 -24.27 -4.99 15.68
CA ALA A 448 -23.46 -6.18 15.91
C ALA A 448 -23.77 -7.34 14.95
N ARG A 449 -24.77 -7.23 14.06
CA ARG A 449 -25.10 -8.31 13.12
C ARG A 449 -23.93 -8.56 12.16
N PRO A 450 -23.55 -9.83 11.93
CA PRO A 450 -22.67 -10.17 10.82
C PRO A 450 -23.30 -9.71 9.50
N ARG A 451 -22.49 -9.14 8.61
CA ARG A 451 -22.87 -8.73 7.23
C ARG A 451 -23.72 -7.46 7.05
N VAL A 452 -23.78 -6.57 8.05
CA VAL A 452 -24.44 -5.26 7.85
C VAL A 452 -23.71 -4.41 6.79
N LEU A 453 -22.40 -4.56 6.65
CA LEU A 453 -21.54 -3.73 5.81
C LEU A 453 -20.72 -4.57 4.80
N THR A 454 -21.32 -5.58 4.18
CA THR A 454 -20.68 -6.24 3.02
C THR A 454 -20.88 -5.40 1.76
N ASP A 455 -19.95 -5.50 0.81
CA ASP A 455 -20.06 -4.86 -0.51
C ASP A 455 -21.41 -5.18 -1.15
N ASP A 456 -21.87 -6.44 -1.11
CA ASP A 456 -23.18 -6.85 -1.62
C ASP A 456 -24.36 -6.13 -0.94
N ALA A 457 -24.27 -5.90 0.38
CA ALA A 457 -25.33 -5.25 1.14
C ALA A 457 -25.37 -3.75 0.85
N LEU A 458 -24.19 -3.12 0.76
CA LEU A 458 -24.04 -1.72 0.39
C LEU A 458 -24.43 -1.49 -1.07
N GLN A 459 -24.05 -2.38 -1.98
CA GLN A 459 -24.45 -2.36 -3.39
C GLN A 459 -25.97 -2.49 -3.53
N THR A 460 -26.59 -3.42 -2.78
CA THR A 460 -28.06 -3.54 -2.73
C THR A 460 -28.69 -2.22 -2.27
N LEU A 461 -28.16 -1.56 -1.24
CA LEU A 461 -28.67 -0.26 -0.79
C LEU A 461 -28.56 0.83 -1.86
N ILE A 462 -27.44 0.88 -2.60
CA ILE A 462 -27.23 1.82 -3.72
C ILE A 462 -28.25 1.56 -4.83
N ASP A 463 -28.46 0.30 -5.20
CA ASP A 463 -29.33 -0.09 -6.32
C ASP A 463 -30.82 0.10 -6.00
N THR A 464 -31.20 -0.15 -4.74
CA THR A 464 -32.61 -0.08 -4.31
C THR A 464 -33.06 1.35 -4.00
N ASN A 465 -32.13 2.31 -3.86
CA ASN A 465 -32.47 3.69 -3.55
C ASN A 465 -32.97 4.45 -4.80
N GLN A 466 -34.25 4.84 -4.76
CA GLN A 466 -34.94 5.53 -5.85
C GLN A 466 -34.55 7.00 -5.99
N GLU A 467 -33.96 7.61 -4.96
CA GLU A 467 -33.55 9.03 -4.96
C GLU A 467 -32.17 9.25 -5.57
N LEU A 468 -31.35 8.19 -5.71
CA LEU A 468 -30.03 8.28 -6.31
C LEU A 468 -30.11 8.32 -7.84
N SER A 469 -29.55 9.37 -8.44
CA SER A 469 -29.32 9.44 -9.89
C SER A 469 -28.34 8.36 -10.36
N ALA A 470 -28.40 7.99 -11.65
CA ALA A 470 -27.47 7.02 -12.24
C ALA A 470 -25.99 7.40 -12.04
N GLY A 471 -25.66 8.69 -12.15
CA GLY A 471 -24.29 9.18 -11.93
C GLY A 471 -23.82 9.04 -10.47
N TRP A 472 -24.72 9.21 -9.50
CA TRP A 472 -24.40 9.01 -8.08
C TRP A 472 -24.27 7.53 -7.73
N ARG A 473 -25.12 6.67 -8.29
CA ARG A 473 -24.98 5.20 -8.13
C ARG A 473 -23.62 4.73 -8.61
N GLN A 474 -23.21 5.15 -9.80
CA GLN A 474 -21.91 4.77 -10.35
C GLN A 474 -20.74 5.23 -9.47
N ARG A 475 -20.78 6.46 -8.93
CA ARG A 475 -19.74 6.98 -8.03
C ARG A 475 -19.70 6.21 -6.71
N MET A 476 -20.85 5.95 -6.09
CA MET A 476 -20.91 5.20 -4.83
C MET A 476 -20.45 3.75 -5.01
N THR A 477 -20.86 3.08 -6.09
CA THR A 477 -20.38 1.73 -6.44
C THR A 477 -18.86 1.72 -6.62
N ALA A 478 -18.29 2.74 -7.29
CA ALA A 478 -16.85 2.85 -7.45
C ALA A 478 -16.08 3.06 -6.13
N LEU A 479 -16.74 3.58 -5.09
CA LEU A 479 -16.13 3.79 -3.78
C LEU A 479 -16.18 2.55 -2.89
N LEU A 480 -17.07 1.58 -3.13
CA LEU A 480 -17.24 0.39 -2.28
C LEU A 480 -15.90 -0.29 -1.92
N PRO A 481 -14.96 -0.53 -2.85
CA PRO A 481 -13.70 -1.21 -2.53
C PRO A 481 -12.79 -0.42 -1.57
N SER A 482 -13.03 0.88 -1.42
CA SER A 482 -12.26 1.79 -0.55
C SER A 482 -12.93 2.11 0.78
N ILE A 483 -14.13 1.56 1.02
CA ILE A 483 -14.88 1.80 2.25
C ILE A 483 -14.24 1.05 3.42
N ASP A 484 -14.06 1.76 4.54
CA ASP A 484 -13.63 1.16 5.80
C ASP A 484 -14.84 0.79 6.68
N PRO A 485 -15.21 -0.50 6.77
CA PRO A 485 -16.39 -0.91 7.53
C PRO A 485 -16.22 -0.68 9.04
N GLU A 486 -15.00 -0.75 9.58
CA GLU A 486 -14.77 -0.49 11.00
C GLU A 486 -14.99 0.98 11.35
N GLN A 487 -14.61 1.89 10.46
CA GLN A 487 -14.86 3.32 10.66
C GLN A 487 -16.35 3.64 10.61
N ILE A 488 -17.11 3.00 9.71
CA ILE A 488 -18.57 3.15 9.67
C ILE A 488 -19.19 2.64 10.98
N LEU A 489 -18.78 1.46 11.46
CA LEU A 489 -19.27 0.91 12.73
C LEU A 489 -18.91 1.81 13.92
N ALA A 490 -17.70 2.35 13.94
CA ALA A 490 -17.26 3.31 14.94
C ALA A 490 -18.15 4.56 14.95
N ARG A 491 -18.48 5.09 13.76
CA ARG A 491 -19.37 6.24 13.62
C ARG A 491 -20.79 5.93 14.08
N LEU A 492 -21.34 4.78 13.68
CA LEU A 492 -22.66 4.32 14.13
C LEU A 492 -22.75 4.20 15.66
N ARG A 493 -21.70 3.68 16.31
CA ARG A 493 -21.61 3.59 17.78
C ARG A 493 -21.40 4.95 18.45
N THR A 494 -20.83 5.92 17.76
CA THR A 494 -20.64 7.27 18.31
C THR A 494 -21.94 8.06 18.20
N ASP A 495 -22.53 8.11 17.01
CA ASP A 495 -23.78 8.83 16.75
C ASP A 495 -24.95 8.19 17.50
N GLY A 496 -25.04 6.85 17.50
CA GLY A 496 -26.10 6.15 18.22
C GLY A 496 -26.08 6.40 19.73
N ALA A 497 -24.91 6.63 20.33
CA ALA A 497 -24.81 6.92 21.76
C ALA A 497 -25.46 8.26 22.10
N THR A 498 -25.50 9.20 21.14
CA THR A 498 -26.22 10.48 21.30
C THR A 498 -27.74 10.31 21.31
N TRP A 499 -28.26 9.28 20.66
CA TRP A 499 -29.71 9.02 20.59
C TRP A 499 -30.21 8.20 21.78
N PHE A 500 -29.42 7.21 22.20
CA PHE A 500 -29.87 6.19 23.13
C PHE A 500 -29.28 6.30 24.54
N ALA A 501 -28.23 7.13 24.74
CA ALA A 501 -27.54 7.31 26.00
C ALA A 501 -27.33 5.98 26.78
N PRO A 502 -26.64 4.99 26.18
CA PRO A 502 -26.47 3.67 26.79
C PRO A 502 -25.66 3.77 28.08
N ASP A 503 -25.99 2.92 29.06
CA ASP A 503 -25.20 2.81 30.29
C ASP A 503 -23.90 2.06 30.01
N PHE A 504 -22.78 2.75 30.19
CA PHE A 504 -21.44 2.19 29.99
C PHE A 504 -20.84 1.58 31.27
N GLY A 505 -21.55 1.61 32.40
CA GLY A 505 -21.07 1.13 33.69
C GLY A 505 -19.88 1.92 34.25
N VAL A 506 -19.62 3.12 33.71
CA VAL A 506 -18.57 4.03 34.18
C VAL A 506 -19.16 4.84 35.33
N THR A 507 -19.11 4.27 36.54
CA THR A 507 -19.42 5.02 37.76
C THR A 507 -18.24 5.93 38.09
N GLY A 508 -18.26 7.13 37.51
CA GLY A 508 -17.48 8.26 37.99
C GLY A 508 -18.33 9.04 39.00
N GLU A 509 -17.79 9.26 40.19
CA GLU A 509 -18.31 10.17 41.20
C GLU A 509 -18.37 11.60 40.64
N HIS A 510 -19.45 11.92 39.94
CA HIS A 510 -19.92 13.29 39.75
C HIS A 510 -21.34 13.32 40.30
N GLU A 511 -21.42 13.53 41.62
CA GLU A 511 -22.61 14.10 42.24
C GLU A 511 -22.77 15.51 41.67
N ASP A 512 -23.46 15.62 40.54
CA ASP A 512 -24.12 16.87 40.19
C ASP A 512 -25.25 17.04 41.21
N GLU A 513 -25.04 17.92 42.19
CA GLU A 513 -26.09 18.50 43.02
C GLU A 513 -27.08 19.26 42.10
N GLU A 514 -27.96 18.54 41.43
CA GLU A 514 -29.21 19.14 40.94
C GLU A 514 -30.13 19.32 42.15
N SER A 515 -30.06 20.54 42.69
CA SER A 515 -31.00 21.13 43.61
C SER A 515 -32.43 20.83 43.19
N GLY A 516 -33.14 20.08 44.04
CA GLY A 516 -34.57 19.86 43.91
C GLY A 516 -35.34 21.18 43.91
N ILE A 517 -36.16 21.37 42.88
CA ILE A 517 -37.29 22.29 42.93
C ILE A 517 -38.52 21.44 42.65
N ASP A 518 -39.25 21.22 43.74
CA ASP A 518 -40.55 20.54 43.81
C ASP A 518 -41.60 21.42 43.13
N GLU A 519 -42.14 20.95 42.01
CA GLU A 519 -43.36 21.50 41.41
C GLU A 519 -44.54 21.13 42.30
N THR A 520 -45.02 22.09 43.10
CA THR A 520 -46.38 22.05 43.63
C THR A 520 -47.18 23.24 43.17
N ASP A 521 -48.31 22.90 42.56
CA ASP A 521 -49.28 23.73 41.88
C ASP A 521 -49.88 24.85 42.75
N SER A 522 -50.26 25.89 42.01
CA SER A 522 -50.93 27.12 42.38
C SER A 522 -52.30 26.94 43.06
N GLU A 523 -52.59 27.76 44.09
CA GLU A 523 -53.93 28.31 44.34
C GLU A 523 -53.88 29.73 44.98
N ILE A 524 -54.29 30.73 44.18
CA ILE A 524 -55.34 31.74 44.45
C ILE A 524 -55.14 32.85 45.54
N ALA A 525 -55.09 34.09 45.00
CA ALA A 525 -55.78 35.33 45.39
C ALA A 525 -55.16 36.41 46.31
N ASP A 526 -55.20 37.61 45.72
CA ASP A 526 -55.61 38.92 46.24
C ASP A 526 -54.60 39.87 46.92
N GLY A 527 -54.52 41.07 46.34
CA GLY A 527 -54.63 42.31 47.12
C GLY A 527 -53.40 43.23 47.22
N GLN A 528 -53.58 44.43 46.66
CA GLN A 528 -53.06 45.75 47.10
C GLN A 528 -51.73 46.30 46.52
N GLU A 529 -51.92 47.16 45.52
CA GLU A 529 -51.65 48.60 45.51
C GLU A 529 -50.49 49.23 46.35
N VAL A 530 -49.62 49.93 45.60
CA VAL A 530 -49.07 51.30 45.79
C VAL A 530 -48.05 51.53 46.93
N GLU A 531 -46.82 51.94 46.58
CA GLU A 531 -46.32 53.31 46.83
C GLU A 531 -44.95 53.61 46.18
N ARG A 532 -44.82 54.87 45.75
CA ARG A 532 -43.64 55.55 45.20
C ARG A 532 -42.60 55.86 46.29
N ALA A 533 -41.34 55.96 45.91
CA ALA A 533 -40.44 56.99 46.43
C ALA A 533 -39.37 57.37 45.40
N GLU A 534 -39.34 58.65 45.04
CA GLU A 534 -38.34 59.33 44.21
C GLU A 534 -37.19 59.91 45.09
N LEU A 535 -36.14 60.39 44.41
CA LEU A 535 -35.10 61.39 44.79
C LEU A 535 -33.88 60.83 45.56
N SER A 536 -32.63 61.21 45.31
CA SER A 536 -31.95 62.35 44.63
C SER A 536 -30.53 61.90 44.22
N ASP A 537 -29.94 62.24 43.07
CA ASP A 537 -29.33 63.50 42.59
C ASP A 537 -28.22 64.14 43.48
N ASP A 538 -27.04 64.29 42.88
CA ASP A 538 -25.87 65.17 43.15
C ASP A 538 -24.66 64.53 42.40
N GLY A 539 -24.24 65.00 41.22
CA GLY A 539 -23.38 66.17 40.97
C GLY A 539 -21.98 65.70 40.51
N ASP A 540 -21.72 65.57 39.21
CA ASP A 540 -21.03 66.53 38.31
C ASP A 540 -19.55 66.81 38.67
N ASP A 541 -18.59 66.44 37.80
CA ASP A 541 -17.82 67.40 36.98
C ASP A 541 -16.74 66.72 36.08
N SER A 542 -16.84 67.03 34.79
CA SER A 542 -15.83 67.25 33.72
C SER A 542 -14.50 66.46 33.62
N ALA A 543 -14.26 65.89 32.42
CA ALA A 543 -13.28 66.41 31.44
C ALA A 543 -13.26 65.57 30.14
N GLU A 544 -13.74 66.16 29.06
CA GLU A 544 -13.48 65.81 27.66
C GLU A 544 -12.00 65.99 27.30
N VAL A 545 -11.45 65.17 26.40
CA VAL A 545 -10.70 65.63 25.21
C VAL A 545 -10.82 64.57 24.10
N ASP A 546 -11.37 65.03 22.97
CA ASP A 546 -11.48 64.38 21.66
C ASP A 546 -10.15 64.02 21.00
N ALA A 547 -10.18 63.00 20.13
CA ALA A 547 -9.54 63.05 18.81
C ALA A 547 -10.13 61.98 17.88
N GLU A 548 -11.13 62.38 17.09
CA GLU A 548 -11.53 61.72 15.84
C GLU A 548 -10.60 62.11 14.68
N TYR A 549 -10.80 61.39 13.55
CA TYR A 549 -10.42 61.65 12.16
C TYR A 549 -9.10 61.00 11.68
N HIS A 550 -9.02 60.36 10.51
CA HIS A 550 -9.99 60.11 9.44
C HIS A 550 -9.45 58.97 8.53
N ASP A 551 -10.36 58.17 7.99
CA ASP A 551 -10.21 57.46 6.70
C ASP A 551 -9.92 58.46 5.57
N ASP A 552 -9.20 58.01 4.53
CA ASP A 552 -9.54 58.39 3.16
C ASP A 552 -9.03 57.37 2.13
N GLU A 553 -9.95 57.02 1.23
CA GLU A 553 -9.78 56.19 0.05
C GLU A 553 -9.08 56.91 -1.12
N SER A 554 -8.68 56.09 -2.09
CA SER A 554 -8.76 56.32 -3.55
C SER A 554 -7.59 56.98 -4.29
N GLY A 555 -7.28 56.39 -5.46
CA GLY A 555 -6.93 57.18 -6.66
C GLY A 555 -5.68 56.78 -7.45
N ASP A 556 -5.91 55.99 -8.50
CA ASP A 556 -5.41 56.13 -9.88
C ASP A 556 -3.95 55.92 -10.32
N GLU A 557 -3.86 55.04 -11.33
CA GLU A 557 -3.21 55.18 -12.66
C GLU A 557 -1.77 55.73 -12.79
N SER A 558 -0.86 54.92 -13.35
CA SER A 558 -0.32 55.05 -14.73
C SER A 558 1.10 54.49 -14.89
N ASP A 559 1.29 53.76 -16.01
CA ASP A 559 2.48 53.56 -16.87
C ASP A 559 3.91 53.62 -16.28
N ASP A 560 4.62 52.48 -16.31
CA ASP A 560 5.74 52.19 -17.24
C ASP A 560 6.23 50.73 -17.12
#